data_AF-A0A7W0CV19-F1
#
_entry.id   AF-A0A7W0CV19-F1
#
_cell.length_a   1.000
_cell.length_b   1.000
_cell.length_c   1.000
_cell.angle_alpha   90.00
_cell.angle_beta   90.00
_cell.angle_gamma   90.00
#
_symmetry.space_group_name_H-M   'P 1'
#
loop_
_entity.id
_entity.type
_entity.pdbx_description
1 polymer ?
#
loop_
_entity_poly.entity_id
_entity_poly.type
_entity_poly.pdbx_seq_one_letter_code
_entity_poly.pdbx_strand_id
1 'polypeptide(L)' 'MDTFHRLAAPLIALVFIASSSAEAFAAPPININCSYFDTQKQAQKELDKDKSDPHDLDRDGDGIACECPGPWKWC' A
#
# COMPACT_ATOMS: atom_id res chain seq x y z
N MET A 1 67.59 -3.46 19.79
CA MET A 1 66.85 -2.45 19.01
C MET A 1 65.67 -3.16 18.33
N ASP A 2 64.90 -3.93 19.08
CA ASP A 2 63.76 -3.45 19.88
C ASP A 2 62.56 -3.13 18.99
N THR A 3 61.60 -4.06 19.08
CA THR A 3 60.17 -3.77 19.14
C THR A 3 59.52 -3.32 17.84
N PHE A 4 58.77 -4.21 17.17
CA PHE A 4 57.38 -3.94 16.76
C PHE A 4 56.63 -5.25 16.52
N HIS A 5 56.44 -5.98 17.62
CA HIS A 5 55.39 -6.99 17.78
C HIS A 5 54.10 -6.25 18.18
N ARG A 6 53.30 -5.77 17.22
CA ARG A 6 51.88 -5.47 17.45
C ARG A 6 51.07 -5.71 16.17
N LEU A 7 50.44 -6.89 16.15
CA LEU A 7 49.28 -7.23 15.34
C LEU A 7 48.19 -6.17 15.53
N ALA A 8 47.77 -5.51 14.46
CA ALA A 8 46.48 -4.84 14.35
C ALA A 8 46.13 -4.73 12.87
N ALA A 9 45.51 -5.79 12.34
CA ALA A 9 44.98 -5.80 10.99
C ALA A 9 43.80 -4.80 10.92
N PRO A 10 43.79 -3.79 10.03
CA PRO A 10 42.55 -3.18 9.64
C PRO A 10 41.94 -4.10 8.57
N LEU A 11 41.21 -5.13 9.01
CA LEU A 11 40.14 -5.71 8.19
C LEU A 11 39.00 -4.67 8.12
N ILE A 12 39.21 -3.56 7.43
CA ILE A 12 38.10 -2.67 7.06
C ILE A 12 37.78 -3.05 5.62
N ALA A 13 36.92 -4.05 5.52
CA ALA A 13 36.37 -4.56 4.28
C ALA A 13 35.81 -3.40 3.44
N LEU A 14 36.01 -3.53 2.13
CA LEU A 14 35.54 -2.64 1.08
C LEU A 14 34.11 -2.13 1.34
N VAL A 15 33.96 -0.83 1.10
CA VAL A 15 32.73 -0.05 1.18
C VAL A 15 31.58 -0.73 0.41
N PHE A 16 30.48 -1.00 1.11
CA PHE A 16 29.18 -1.34 0.52
C PHE A 16 28.64 -0.14 -0.28
N ILE A 17 28.71 -0.18 -1.60
CA ILE A 17 28.11 0.80 -2.50
C ILE A 17 27.66 0.05 -3.76
N ALA A 18 26.42 0.11 -4.25
CA ALA A 18 25.30 0.98 -3.96
C ALA A 18 24.00 0.16 -4.07
N SER A 19 23.15 0.22 -3.05
CA SER A 19 21.77 -0.27 -3.17
C SER A 19 20.97 0.83 -3.86
N SER A 20 20.73 0.68 -5.16
CA SER A 20 19.82 1.56 -5.90
C SER A 20 18.41 1.34 -5.38
N SER A 21 17.95 2.24 -4.51
CA SER A 21 16.54 2.34 -4.17
C SER A 21 15.88 3.00 -5.38
N ALA A 22 15.15 2.23 -6.19
CA ALA A 22 14.21 2.85 -7.11
C ALA A 22 13.05 3.34 -6.23
N GLU A 23 13.02 4.62 -5.89
CA GLU A 23 11.85 5.22 -5.28
C GLU A 23 10.67 5.08 -6.24
N ALA A 24 9.81 4.11 -5.95
CA ALA A 24 8.49 4.05 -6.54
C ALA A 24 7.77 5.34 -6.15
N PHE A 25 7.62 6.25 -7.10
CA PHE A 25 6.68 7.36 -7.00
C PHE A 25 5.28 6.74 -6.89
N ALA A 26 4.84 6.49 -5.67
CA ALA A 26 3.45 6.15 -5.41
C ALA A 26 2.62 7.35 -5.85
N ALA A 27 1.77 7.15 -6.86
CA ALA A 27 0.74 8.11 -7.18
C ALA A 27 -0.07 8.42 -5.90
N PRO A 28 -0.59 9.65 -5.73
CA PRO A 28 -1.46 9.95 -4.61
C PRO A 28 -2.61 8.94 -4.58
N PRO A 29 -2.99 8.42 -3.40
CA PRO A 29 -4.07 7.45 -3.31
C PRO A 29 -5.34 8.09 -3.85
N ILE A 30 -5.93 7.46 -4.87
CA ILE A 30 -7.25 7.82 -5.35
C ILE A 30 -8.26 7.53 -4.24
N ASN A 31 -9.06 8.53 -3.87
CA ASN A 31 -10.14 8.34 -2.91
C ASN A 31 -11.29 7.64 -3.65
N ILE A 32 -11.24 6.31 -3.65
CA ILE A 32 -12.32 5.48 -4.16
C ILE A 32 -13.38 5.38 -3.06
N ASN A 33 -14.61 5.73 -3.42
CA ASN A 33 -15.81 5.60 -2.59
C ASN A 33 -17.02 5.45 -3.52
N CYS A 34 -18.23 5.31 -2.98
CA CYS A 34 -19.43 5.11 -3.79
C CYS A 34 -19.72 6.22 -4.81
N SER A 35 -19.33 7.48 -4.55
CA SER A 35 -19.49 8.59 -5.50
C SER A 35 -18.51 8.53 -6.68
N TYR A 36 -17.50 7.66 -6.63
CA TYR A 36 -16.56 7.44 -7.71
C TYR A 36 -17.17 6.67 -8.89
N PHE A 37 -18.25 5.91 -8.64
CA PHE A 37 -18.83 5.01 -9.62
C PHE A 37 -20.18 5.53 -10.12
N ASP A 38 -20.40 5.46 -11.44
CA ASP A 38 -21.70 5.84 -12.02
C ASP A 38 -22.80 4.83 -11.70
N THR A 39 -22.42 3.58 -11.40
CA THR A 39 -23.36 2.48 -11.16
C THR A 39 -22.88 1.55 -10.04
N GLN A 40 -23.84 1.00 -9.28
CA GLN A 40 -23.58 -0.05 -8.29
C GLN A 40 -22.78 -1.22 -8.88
N LYS A 41 -23.05 -1.61 -10.14
CA LYS A 41 -22.31 -2.69 -10.82
C LYS A 41 -20.81 -2.39 -10.96
N GLN A 42 -20.41 -1.13 -11.14
CA GLN A 42 -19.00 -0.75 -11.17
C GLN A 42 -18.39 -0.82 -9.77
N ALA A 43 -19.10 -0.34 -8.74
CA ALA A 43 -18.67 -0.46 -7.35
C ALA A 43 -18.52 -1.92 -6.92
N GLN A 44 -19.47 -2.77 -7.30
CA GLN A 44 -19.45 -4.21 -7.01
C GLN A 44 -18.20 -4.87 -7.61
N LYS A 45 -17.84 -4.51 -8.84
CA LYS A 45 -16.61 -5.02 -9.45
C LYS A 45 -15.36 -4.58 -8.69
N GLU A 46 -15.36 -3.44 -8.02
CA GLU A 46 -14.24 -3.00 -7.20
C GLU A 46 -14.16 -3.81 -5.91
N LEU A 47 -15.28 -3.96 -5.19
CA LEU A 47 -15.37 -4.83 -4.03
C LEU A 47 -14.98 -6.28 -4.36
N ASP A 48 -15.33 -6.76 -5.55
CA ASP A 48 -14.98 -8.11 -6.01
C ASP A 48 -13.48 -8.29 -6.27
N LYS A 49 -12.70 -7.21 -6.46
CA LYS A 49 -11.24 -7.29 -6.55
C LYS A 49 -10.60 -7.51 -5.19
N ASP A 50 -11.13 -6.86 -4.16
CA ASP A 50 -10.65 -6.98 -2.79
C ASP A 50 -11.82 -6.94 -1.81
N LYS A 51 -12.22 -8.13 -1.35
CA LYS A 51 -13.30 -8.33 -0.39
C LYS A 51 -12.95 -7.91 1.04
N SER A 52 -11.71 -7.50 1.32
CA SER A 52 -11.39 -6.82 2.57
C SER A 52 -11.95 -5.40 2.65
N ASP A 53 -12.52 -4.93 1.54
CA ASP A 53 -13.16 -3.63 1.36
C ASP A 53 -12.30 -2.45 1.82
N PRO A 54 -11.10 -2.25 1.20
CA PRO A 54 -10.20 -1.17 1.56
C PRO A 54 -10.78 0.24 1.26
N HIS A 55 -11.92 0.30 0.59
CA HIS A 55 -12.58 1.51 0.14
C HIS A 55 -13.94 1.76 0.82
N ASP A 56 -14.31 0.94 1.81
CA ASP A 56 -15.57 1.04 2.57
C ASP A 56 -16.80 1.11 1.64
N LEU A 57 -16.76 0.32 0.56
CA LEU A 57 -17.83 0.21 -0.43
C LEU A 57 -19.00 -0.64 0.10
N ASP A 58 -18.76 -1.55 1.02
CA ASP A 58 -19.73 -2.47 1.65
C ASP A 58 -19.60 -2.36 3.18
N ARG A 59 -20.05 -1.22 3.69
CA ARG A 59 -19.81 -0.82 5.08
C ARG A 59 -20.53 -1.69 6.11
N ASP A 60 -21.63 -2.31 5.72
CA ASP A 60 -22.37 -3.29 6.52
C ASP A 60 -21.93 -4.74 6.29
N GLY A 61 -21.12 -4.99 5.26
CA GLY A 61 -20.44 -6.26 5.05
C GLY A 61 -21.38 -7.38 4.59
N ASP A 62 -22.44 -7.03 3.87
CA ASP A 62 -23.45 -7.98 3.39
C ASP A 62 -23.06 -8.61 2.04
N GLY A 63 -21.96 -8.11 1.44
CA GLY A 63 -21.39 -8.55 0.18
C GLY A 63 -21.80 -7.68 -1.02
N ILE A 64 -22.62 -6.66 -0.82
CA ILE A 64 -23.18 -5.81 -1.87
C ILE A 64 -22.59 -4.40 -1.76
N ALA A 65 -21.77 -4.03 -2.75
CA ALA A 65 -21.15 -2.72 -2.76
C ALA A 65 -22.16 -1.60 -3.04
N CYS A 66 -22.07 -0.53 -2.25
CA CYS A 66 -22.80 0.71 -2.40
C CYS A 66 -24.31 0.47 -2.53
N GLU A 67 -24.82 -0.51 -1.81
CA GLU A 67 -26.25 -0.73 -1.70
C GLU A 67 -26.92 0.40 -0.92
N CYS A 68 -28.18 0.64 -1.25
CA CYS A 68 -28.94 1.74 -0.68
C CYS A 68 -30.17 1.19 0.07
N PRO A 69 -30.02 0.74 1.33
CA PRO A 69 -31.16 0.29 2.13
C PRO A 69 -31.88 1.42 2.91
N GLY A 70 -31.51 2.70 2.77
CA GLY A 70 -32.01 3.78 3.64
C GLY A 70 -32.31 5.14 2.97
N PRO A 71 -32.86 6.13 3.72
CA PRO A 71 -33.34 7.43 3.22
C PRO A 71 -32.23 8.41 2.76
N TRP A 72 -31.01 7.91 2.59
CA TRP A 72 -29.89 8.69 2.09
C TRP A 72 -29.70 8.37 0.61
N LYS A 73 -29.42 9.43 -0.15
CA LYS A 73 -29.34 9.46 -1.61
C LYS A 73 -28.00 8.85 -1.96
N TRP A 74 -28.02 7.52 -2.10
CA TRP A 74 -26.86 6.67 -1.84
C TRP A 74 -26.44 6.85 -0.37
N CYS A 75 -25.76 5.90 0.24
CA CYS A 75 -25.07 6.22 1.49
C CYS A 75 -24.26 7.52 1.36
#